data_AF-A0A9Q0MKN3-F1
#
_entry.id   AF-A0A9Q0MKN3-F1
#
_cell.length_a   1.000
_cell.length_b   1.000
_cell.length_c   1.000
_cell.angle_alpha   90.00
_cell.angle_beta   90.00
_cell.angle_gamma   90.00
#
_symmetry.space_group_name_H-M   'P 1'
#
loop_
_entity.id
_entity.type
_entity.pdbx_description
1 polymer ?
#
loop_
_entity_poly.entity_id
_entity_poly.type
_entity_poly.pdbx_seq_one_letter_code
_entity_poly.pdbx_strand_id
1 'polypeptide(L)'
;MTGKPRGVAFIRYNKREEAQEAISALNNVIPEGSNQPLTVRVAEEHGKQKATLIYNSAMNMNMNMMNSMHYPPPANNTNPCSAQHQHQVNCCKGDMEELKSQLDTEKQKRNNIQSEYAELKQKLDEFSMNVEENKKNPISKYDAAITKQSYFNDTLAKQVCESKEKLKNLSQSLKHIEIAIFI
;
A
#
# COMPACT_ATOMS: atom_id res chain seq x y z
N MET A 1 23.07 -30.20 -6.14
CA MET A 1 22.25 -28.99 -6.24
C MET A 1 23.14 -27.83 -6.66
N THR A 2 23.23 -27.54 -7.96
CA THR A 2 24.05 -26.43 -8.46
C THR A 2 23.31 -25.12 -8.20
N GLY A 3 23.69 -24.42 -7.12
CA GLY A 3 23.13 -23.14 -6.66
C GLY A 3 23.47 -21.93 -7.53
N LYS A 4 23.46 -22.09 -8.86
CA LYS A 4 23.72 -20.98 -9.79
C LYS A 4 22.46 -20.11 -9.86
N PRO A 5 22.55 -18.79 -9.63
CA PRO A 5 21.38 -17.90 -9.68
C PRO A 5 20.80 -17.87 -11.09
N ARG A 6 19.47 -17.94 -11.19
CA ARG A 6 18.72 -18.02 -12.46
C ARG A 6 18.50 -16.67 -13.13
N GLY A 7 19.02 -15.58 -12.58
CA GLY A 7 18.84 -14.22 -13.11
C GLY A 7 17.41 -13.69 -12.99
N VAL A 8 16.60 -14.25 -12.10
CA VAL A 8 15.21 -13.83 -11.84
C VAL A 8 15.00 -13.60 -10.35
N ALA A 9 14.20 -12.60 -10.01
CA ALA A 9 13.83 -12.26 -8.65
C ALA A 9 12.34 -11.93 -8.55
N PHE A 10 11.74 -12.19 -7.39
CA PHE A 10 10.37 -11.81 -7.08
C PHE A 10 10.40 -10.75 -5.98
N ILE A 11 9.73 -9.63 -6.23
CA ILE A 11 9.64 -8.50 -5.31
C ILE A 11 8.17 -8.32 -4.97
N ARG A 12 7.86 -8.28 -3.66
CA ARG A 12 6.51 -8.03 -3.17
C ARG A 12 6.42 -6.61 -2.64
N TYR A 13 5.56 -5.80 -3.26
CA TYR A 13 5.18 -4.49 -2.75
C TYR A 13 3.97 -4.61 -1.83
N ASN A 14 3.87 -3.66 -0.89
CA ASN A 14 2.73 -3.55 0.01
C ASN A 14 1.53 -2.91 -0.70
N LYS A 15 1.79 -1.95 -1.59
CA LYS A 15 0.78 -1.21 -2.34
C LYS A 15 0.90 -1.48 -3.83
N ARG A 16 -0.24 -1.35 -4.52
CA ARG A 16 -0.31 -1.53 -5.98
C ARG A 16 0.35 -0.36 -6.70
N GLU A 17 0.20 0.86 -6.19
CA GLU A 17 0.72 2.09 -6.79
C GLU A 17 2.25 2.07 -6.81
N GLU A 18 2.88 1.69 -5.69
CA GLU A 18 4.33 1.50 -5.57
C GLU A 18 4.86 0.45 -6.57
N ALA A 19 4.11 -0.65 -6.75
CA ALA A 19 4.47 -1.67 -7.72
C ALA A 19 4.40 -1.16 -9.17
N GLN A 20 3.39 -0.35 -9.49
CA GLN A 20 3.25 0.23 -10.83
C GLN A 20 4.37 1.23 -11.12
N GLU A 21 4.72 2.08 -10.16
CA GLU A 21 5.82 3.04 -10.29
C GLU A 21 7.17 2.32 -10.48
N ALA A 22 7.41 1.24 -9.72
CA ALA A 22 8.62 0.42 -9.89
C ALA A 22 8.68 -0.24 -11.27
N ILE A 23 7.56 -0.74 -11.79
CA ILE A 23 7.49 -1.28 -13.16
C ILE A 23 7.82 -0.18 -14.17
N SER A 24 7.24 1.02 -14.07
CA SER A 24 7.51 2.09 -15.04
C SER A 24 8.94 2.62 -14.96
N ALA A 25 9.51 2.70 -13.76
CA ALA A 25 10.85 3.24 -13.56
C ALA A 25 11.97 2.25 -13.95
N LEU A 26 11.77 0.94 -13.73
CA LEU A 26 12.84 -0.06 -13.87
C LEU A 26 12.72 -0.93 -15.12
N ASN A 27 11.56 -0.94 -15.79
CA ASN A 27 11.40 -1.74 -16.99
C ASN A 27 12.26 -1.17 -18.14
N ASN A 28 13.04 -2.03 -18.78
CA ASN A 28 14.03 -1.73 -19.81
C ASN A 28 15.26 -0.93 -19.36
N VAL A 29 15.46 -0.73 -18.05
CA VAL A 29 16.69 -0.10 -17.54
C VAL A 29 17.84 -1.09 -17.56
N ILE A 30 19.03 -0.64 -17.97
CA ILE A 30 20.26 -1.43 -17.97
C ILE A 30 21.04 -1.13 -16.69
N PRO A 31 21.13 -2.07 -15.72
CA PRO A 31 21.89 -1.85 -14.50
C PRO A 31 23.39 -1.83 -14.79
N GLU A 32 24.12 -1.07 -13.99
CA GLU A 32 25.58 -0.92 -14.09
C GLU A 32 26.27 -2.29 -14.00
N GLY A 33 27.11 -2.60 -14.99
CA GLY A 33 27.81 -3.88 -15.08
C GLY A 33 27.04 -5.00 -15.80
N SER A 34 25.87 -4.71 -16.35
CA SER A 34 25.13 -5.63 -17.23
C SER A 34 24.98 -5.06 -18.64
N ASN A 35 24.88 -5.96 -19.63
CA ASN A 35 24.62 -5.61 -21.04
C ASN A 35 23.17 -5.92 -21.47
N GLN A 36 22.32 -6.38 -20.54
CA GLN A 36 20.95 -6.77 -20.83
C GLN A 36 19.96 -5.89 -20.05
N PRO A 37 18.90 -5.39 -20.70
CA PRO A 37 17.88 -4.59 -20.02
C PRO A 37 17.05 -5.45 -19.06
N LEU A 38 16.65 -4.86 -17.94
CA LEU A 38 15.72 -5.49 -17.01
C LEU A 38 14.32 -5.59 -17.63
N THR A 39 13.66 -6.71 -17.39
CA THR A 39 12.24 -6.85 -17.71
C THR A 39 11.45 -6.97 -16.43
N VAL A 40 10.65 -5.96 -16.13
CA VAL A 40 9.83 -5.90 -14.92
C VAL A 40 8.36 -5.97 -15.33
N ARG A 41 7.65 -6.96 -14.81
CA ARG A 41 6.25 -7.22 -15.15
C ARG A 41 5.52 -7.79 -13.94
N VAL A 42 4.20 -7.63 -13.90
CA VAL A 42 3.36 -8.22 -12.85
C VAL A 42 3.50 -9.74 -12.96
N ALA A 43 3.81 -10.39 -11.83
CA ALA A 43 3.93 -11.84 -11.80
C ALA A 43 2.57 -12.49 -12.08
N GLU A 44 2.57 -13.55 -12.87
CA GLU A 44 1.38 -14.38 -13.05
C GLU A 44 0.99 -15.02 -11.72
N GLU A 45 -0.32 -15.05 -11.48
CA GLU A 45 -0.89 -15.49 -10.22
C GLU A 45 -0.84 -17.01 -10.08
N HIS A 46 0.33 -17.54 -9.71
CA HIS A 46 0.52 -18.96 -9.42
C HIS A 46 0.25 -19.22 -7.93
N GLY A 47 -1.02 -19.27 -7.51
CA GLY A 47 -1.31 -19.61 -6.12
C GLY A 47 -2.75 -19.81 -5.72
N LYS A 48 -3.73 -19.20 -6.40
CA LYS A 48 -5.12 -19.19 -5.89
C LYS A 48 -5.91 -20.49 -6.10
N GLN A 49 -5.50 -21.37 -7.00
CA GLN A 49 -6.25 -22.63 -7.27
C GLN A 49 -6.26 -23.61 -6.08
N LYS A 50 -5.25 -23.59 -5.19
CA LYS A 50 -5.18 -24.54 -4.06
C LYS A 50 -6.07 -24.15 -2.87
N ALA A 51 -6.41 -22.87 -2.70
CA ALA A 51 -7.23 -22.42 -1.57
C ALA A 51 -8.73 -22.67 -1.79
N THR A 52 -9.22 -22.58 -3.03
CA THR A 52 -10.64 -22.79 -3.36
C THR A 52 -11.10 -24.24 -3.12
N LEU A 53 -10.21 -25.22 -3.34
CA LEU A 53 -10.51 -26.65 -3.11
C LEU A 53 -10.76 -26.96 -1.63
N ILE A 54 -10.06 -26.31 -0.72
CA ILE A 54 -10.24 -26.48 0.73
C ILE A 54 -11.57 -25.84 1.19
N TYR A 55 -11.93 -24.68 0.62
CA TYR A 55 -13.18 -23.99 0.95
C TYR A 55 -14.44 -24.74 0.48
N ASN A 56 -14.41 -25.30 -0.73
CA ASN A 56 -15.54 -26.08 -1.27
C ASN A 56 -15.76 -27.42 -0.54
N SER A 57 -14.68 -28.07 -0.04
CA SER A 57 -14.81 -29.31 0.72
C SER A 57 -15.48 -29.12 2.09
N ALA A 58 -15.33 -27.94 2.71
CA ALA A 58 -15.92 -27.65 4.01
C ALA A 58 -17.43 -27.37 3.93
N MET A 59 -17.91 -26.83 2.81
CA MET A 59 -19.33 -26.48 2.61
C MET A 59 -20.20 -27.69 2.20
N ASN A 60 -19.62 -28.73 1.58
CA ASN A 60 -20.36 -29.92 1.13
C ASN A 60 -20.65 -30.94 2.26
N MET A 61 -20.02 -30.80 3.43
CA MET A 61 -20.37 -31.63 4.59
C MET A 61 -21.66 -31.19 5.29
N ASN A 62 -22.20 -30.00 4.99
CA ASN A 62 -23.38 -29.45 5.68
C ASN A 62 -24.73 -29.78 5.00
N MET A 63 -24.75 -30.16 3.72
CA MET A 63 -26.00 -30.45 3.00
C MET A 63 -26.45 -31.92 3.09
N ASN A 64 -25.57 -32.85 3.47
CA ASN A 64 -25.89 -34.28 3.46
C ASN A 64 -26.63 -34.79 4.72
N MET A 65 -26.83 -33.94 5.73
CA MET A 65 -27.65 -34.30 6.91
C MET A 65 -29.13 -33.91 6.78
N MET A 66 -29.54 -33.19 5.72
CA MET A 66 -30.93 -32.70 5.58
C MET A 66 -31.81 -33.54 4.65
N ASN A 67 -31.26 -34.56 3.96
CA ASN A 67 -31.98 -35.31 2.92
C ASN A 67 -32.56 -36.68 3.37
N SER A 68 -32.60 -36.99 4.67
CA SER A 68 -33.02 -38.32 5.17
C SER A 68 -34.44 -38.38 5.79
N MET A 69 -35.29 -37.37 5.60
CA MET A 69 -36.69 -37.40 6.10
C MET A 69 -37.70 -37.62 4.97
N HIS A 70 -37.76 -38.85 4.45
CA HIS A 70 -38.95 -39.35 3.76
C HIS A 70 -39.94 -39.85 4.82
N TYR A 71 -41.14 -39.26 4.91
CA TYR A 71 -42.23 -39.70 5.80
C TYR A 71 -43.40 -40.27 4.97
N PRO A 72 -44.02 -41.40 5.38
CA PRO A 72 -45.19 -41.99 4.71
C PRO A 72 -46.47 -41.17 4.96
N PRO A 73 -47.55 -41.35 4.17
CA PRO A 73 -48.76 -40.53 4.26
C PRO A 73 -49.61 -40.89 5.52
N PRO A 74 -50.39 -39.93 6.07
CA PRO A 74 -51.21 -40.18 7.25
C PRO A 74 -52.57 -40.79 6.87
N ALA A 75 -53.04 -41.76 7.66
CA ALA A 75 -54.40 -42.29 7.62
C ALA A 75 -55.31 -41.58 8.63
N ASN A 76 -56.46 -41.12 8.14
CA ASN A 76 -57.75 -40.82 8.81
C ASN A 76 -57.80 -40.14 10.20
N ASN A 77 -58.12 -38.84 10.14
CA ASN A 77 -59.25 -38.14 10.77
C ASN A 77 -59.69 -38.54 12.20
N THR A 78 -59.32 -37.71 13.18
CA THR A 78 -60.26 -36.95 14.05
C THR A 78 -59.53 -35.75 14.67
N ASN A 79 -60.00 -34.54 14.41
CA ASN A 79 -59.63 -33.27 15.09
C ASN A 79 -60.80 -32.87 16.02
N PRO A 80 -60.62 -32.15 17.16
CA PRO A 80 -59.92 -30.86 17.14
C PRO A 80 -59.14 -30.42 18.42
N CYS A 81 -58.01 -29.76 18.17
CA CYS A 81 -57.71 -28.40 18.60
C CYS A 81 -58.09 -27.99 20.05
N SER A 82 -57.16 -28.15 21.00
CA SER A 82 -57.03 -27.24 22.18
C SER A 82 -55.80 -27.51 23.06
N ALA A 83 -55.20 -28.70 23.03
CA ALA A 83 -54.07 -29.03 23.91
C ALA A 83 -52.66 -28.76 23.33
N GLN A 84 -52.51 -28.58 22.01
CA GLN A 84 -51.19 -28.40 21.38
C GLN A 84 -50.72 -26.93 21.31
N HIS A 85 -51.59 -25.96 21.60
CA HIS A 85 -51.23 -24.55 21.52
C HIS A 85 -50.38 -24.06 22.70
N GLN A 86 -50.36 -24.74 23.85
CA GLN A 86 -49.52 -24.31 24.98
C GLN A 86 -48.07 -24.79 24.88
N HIS A 87 -47.81 -25.92 24.19
CA HIS A 87 -46.44 -26.41 23.98
C HIS A 87 -45.74 -25.70 22.80
N GLN A 88 -46.49 -25.26 21.79
CA GLN A 88 -45.94 -24.50 20.66
C GLN A 88 -45.54 -23.05 21.04
N VAL A 89 -46.24 -22.42 21.98
CA VAL A 89 -45.97 -21.04 22.42
C VAL A 89 -44.74 -20.95 23.35
N ASN A 90 -44.35 -22.05 24.01
CA ASN A 90 -43.16 -22.08 24.86
C ASN A 90 -41.85 -22.35 24.09
N CYS A 91 -41.88 -23.09 22.98
CA CYS A 91 -40.69 -23.28 22.13
C CYS A 91 -40.32 -21.99 21.38
N CYS A 92 -41.29 -21.20 20.92
CA CYS A 92 -41.02 -19.96 20.17
C CYS A 92 -40.60 -18.75 21.04
N LYS A 93 -40.70 -18.84 22.38
CA LYS A 93 -40.23 -17.77 23.28
C LYS A 93 -38.72 -17.82 23.52
N GLY A 94 -38.15 -19.03 23.60
CA GLY A 94 -36.70 -19.23 23.74
C GLY A 94 -35.93 -18.69 22.53
N ASP A 95 -36.40 -19.00 21.32
CA ASP A 95 -35.77 -18.55 20.07
C ASP A 95 -35.80 -17.01 19.91
N MET A 96 -36.82 -16.35 20.46
CA MET A 96 -36.99 -14.89 20.37
C MET A 96 -36.15 -14.12 21.40
N GLU A 97 -35.91 -14.71 22.58
CA GLU A 97 -34.94 -14.18 23.54
C GLU A 97 -33.50 -14.37 23.05
N GLU A 98 -33.19 -15.50 22.42
CA GLU A 98 -31.87 -15.75 21.83
C GLU A 98 -31.59 -14.79 20.65
N LEU A 99 -32.57 -14.56 19.77
CA LEU A 99 -32.45 -13.54 18.72
C LEU A 99 -32.24 -12.12 19.28
N LYS A 100 -32.87 -11.77 20.41
CA LYS A 100 -32.65 -10.48 21.08
C LYS A 100 -31.24 -10.38 21.66
N SER A 101 -30.76 -11.44 22.30
CA SER A 101 -29.40 -11.50 22.84
C SER A 101 -28.34 -11.38 21.73
N GLN A 102 -28.54 -12.06 20.60
CA GLN A 102 -27.69 -11.93 19.43
C GLN A 102 -27.74 -10.51 18.84
N LEU A 103 -28.92 -9.91 18.74
CA LEU A 103 -29.09 -8.54 18.26
C LEU A 103 -28.38 -7.52 19.16
N ASP A 104 -28.42 -7.69 20.48
CA ASP A 104 -27.75 -6.78 21.41
C ASP A 104 -26.23 -6.96 21.39
N THR A 105 -25.75 -8.19 21.20
CA THR A 105 -24.33 -8.47 20.96
C THR A 105 -23.85 -7.82 19.65
N GLU A 106 -24.62 -7.93 18.57
CA GLU A 106 -24.30 -7.32 17.29
C GLU A 106 -24.38 -5.78 17.32
N LYS A 107 -25.32 -5.20 18.08
CA LYS A 107 -25.35 -3.75 18.34
C LYS A 107 -24.11 -3.30 19.10
N GLN A 108 -23.67 -4.06 20.11
CA GLN A 108 -22.48 -3.75 20.87
C GLN A 108 -21.22 -3.81 20.00
N LYS A 109 -21.09 -4.84 19.16
CA LYS A 109 -20.01 -4.92 18.16
C LYS A 109 -20.03 -3.72 17.20
N ARG A 110 -21.21 -3.33 16.70
CA ARG A 110 -21.35 -2.14 15.84
C ARG A 110 -20.91 -0.86 16.55
N ASN A 111 -21.28 -0.67 17.82
CA ASN A 111 -20.85 0.50 18.59
C ASN A 111 -19.34 0.52 18.81
N ASN A 112 -18.73 -0.64 19.11
CA ASN A 112 -17.28 -0.74 19.27
C ASN A 112 -16.55 -0.41 17.97
N ILE A 113 -16.95 -1.02 16.85
CA ILE A 113 -16.37 -0.75 15.52
C ILE A 113 -16.57 0.73 15.13
N GLN A 114 -17.71 1.32 15.47
CA GLN A 114 -17.99 2.72 15.19
C GLN A 114 -17.10 3.66 16.01
N SER A 115 -16.80 3.31 17.27
CA SER A 115 -15.84 4.04 18.09
C SER A 115 -14.40 3.91 17.58
N GLU A 116 -13.99 2.71 17.15
CA GLU A 116 -12.67 2.48 16.54
C GLU A 116 -12.51 3.27 15.24
N TYR A 117 -13.54 3.32 14.41
CA TYR A 117 -13.54 4.11 13.17
C TYR A 117 -13.42 5.61 13.44
N ALA A 118 -14.08 6.12 14.48
CA ALA A 118 -13.97 7.52 14.89
C ALA A 118 -12.54 7.86 15.36
N GLU A 119 -11.91 6.98 16.12
CA GLU A 119 -10.52 7.17 16.57
C GLU A 119 -9.53 7.08 15.40
N LEU A 120 -9.71 6.12 14.48
CA LEU A 120 -8.90 6.03 13.26
C LEU A 120 -9.04 7.29 12.41
N LYS A 121 -10.26 7.83 12.30
CA LYS A 121 -10.54 9.05 11.55
C LYS A 121 -9.83 10.25 12.18
N GLN A 122 -9.83 10.37 13.50
CA GLN A 122 -9.09 11.40 14.22
C GLN A 122 -7.57 11.30 13.96
N LYS A 123 -7.00 10.09 14.02
CA LYS A 123 -5.58 9.86 13.71
C LYS A 123 -5.23 10.18 12.25
N LEU A 124 -6.14 9.92 11.32
CA LEU A 124 -5.94 10.26 9.90
C LEU A 124 -5.95 11.77 9.67
N ASP A 125 -6.84 12.48 10.35
CA ASP A 125 -6.91 13.94 10.28
C ASP A 125 -5.66 14.57 10.92
N GLU A 126 -5.19 14.04 12.06
CA GLU A 126 -3.93 14.44 12.71
C GLU A 126 -2.71 14.17 11.80
N PHE A 127 -2.62 12.98 11.20
CA PHE A 127 -1.56 12.64 10.26
C PHE A 127 -1.58 13.58 9.03
N SER A 128 -2.76 13.93 8.53
CA SER A 128 -2.88 14.89 7.42
C SER A 128 -2.40 16.28 7.80
N MET A 129 -2.70 16.76 9.01
CA MET A 129 -2.20 18.04 9.51
C MET A 129 -0.67 18.02 9.66
N ASN A 130 -0.09 16.93 10.17
CA ASN A 130 1.36 16.79 10.28
C ASN A 130 2.05 16.77 8.91
N VAL A 131 1.44 16.15 7.90
CA VAL A 131 1.97 16.18 6.52
C VAL A 131 1.94 17.60 5.94
N GLU A 132 0.85 18.36 6.16
CA GLU A 132 0.73 19.77 5.77
C GLU A 132 1.76 20.66 6.48
N GLU A 133 2.01 20.44 7.77
CA GLU A 133 3.01 21.17 8.55
C GLU A 133 4.43 20.86 8.06
N ASN A 134 4.74 19.59 7.81
CA ASN A 134 6.03 19.19 7.22
C ASN A 134 6.22 19.74 5.80
N LYS A 135 5.15 19.95 5.01
CA LYS A 135 5.22 20.64 3.72
C LYS A 135 5.54 22.13 3.85
N LYS A 136 5.09 22.78 4.92
CA LYS A 136 5.40 24.20 5.18
C LYS A 136 6.82 24.39 5.73
N ASN A 137 7.37 23.37 6.37
CA ASN A 137 8.64 23.48 7.09
C ASN A 137 9.66 22.34 6.80
N PRO A 138 9.91 21.92 5.54
CA PRO A 138 10.72 20.74 5.31
C PRO A 138 12.22 20.93 5.59
N ILE A 139 12.77 22.17 5.59
CA ILE A 139 14.24 22.43 5.54
C ILE A 139 14.66 23.70 6.34
N SER A 140 13.79 24.31 7.15
CA SER A 140 14.01 25.67 7.67
C SER A 140 15.27 25.90 8.53
N LYS A 141 15.81 24.87 9.21
CA LYS A 141 16.99 25.04 10.07
C LYS A 141 18.26 25.42 9.30
N TYR A 142 18.42 24.90 8.08
CA TYR A 142 19.65 25.06 7.30
C TYR A 142 19.48 25.95 6.07
N ASP A 143 18.25 26.27 5.66
CA ASP A 143 17.98 27.11 4.49
C ASP A 143 18.69 28.46 4.54
N ALA A 144 18.68 29.12 5.70
CA ALA A 144 19.38 30.39 5.88
C ALA A 144 20.91 30.25 5.75
N ALA A 145 21.47 29.13 6.21
CA ALA A 145 22.90 28.85 6.09
C ALA A 145 23.29 28.47 4.65
N ILE A 146 22.48 27.67 3.97
CA ILE A 146 22.64 27.31 2.56
C ILE A 146 22.59 28.57 1.69
N THR A 147 21.64 29.47 1.95
CA THR A 147 21.50 30.74 1.22
C THR A 147 22.72 31.63 1.41
N LYS A 148 23.21 31.78 2.65
CA LYS A 148 24.44 32.54 2.94
C LYS A 148 25.67 31.93 2.27
N GLN A 149 25.78 30.60 2.29
CA GLN A 149 26.89 29.90 1.65
C GLN A 149 26.84 30.03 0.12
N SER A 150 25.65 29.96 -0.49
CA SER A 150 25.46 30.17 -1.93
C SER A 150 25.94 31.57 -2.33
N TYR A 151 25.53 32.61 -1.60
CA TYR A 151 25.94 33.98 -1.88
C TYR A 151 27.46 34.19 -1.81
N PHE A 152 28.11 33.57 -0.83
CA PHE A 152 29.56 33.61 -0.70
C PHE A 152 30.26 32.88 -1.86
N ASN A 153 29.77 31.69 -2.23
CA ASN A 153 30.27 30.93 -3.36
C ASN A 153 30.12 31.70 -4.68
N ASP A 154 28.99 32.38 -4.88
CA ASP A 154 28.74 33.21 -6.07
C ASP A 154 29.70 34.41 -6.14
N THR A 155 29.99 35.02 -5.00
CA THR A 155 30.96 36.13 -4.91
C THR A 155 32.37 35.65 -5.25
N LEU A 156 32.79 34.50 -4.70
CA LEU A 156 34.07 33.88 -5.05
C LEU A 156 34.14 33.52 -6.54
N ALA A 157 33.07 32.94 -7.08
CA ALA A 157 33.02 32.58 -8.50
C ALA A 157 33.21 33.81 -9.41
N LYS A 158 32.60 34.96 -9.07
CA LYS A 158 32.81 36.22 -9.78
C LYS A 158 34.27 36.70 -9.71
N GLN A 159 34.87 36.71 -8.52
CA GLN A 159 36.26 37.12 -8.34
C GLN A 159 37.24 36.23 -9.12
N VAL A 160 36.99 34.92 -9.15
CA VAL A 160 37.78 33.96 -9.94
C VAL A 160 37.61 34.23 -11.44
N CYS A 161 36.39 34.54 -11.89
CA CYS A 161 36.13 34.89 -13.29
C CYS A 161 36.90 36.13 -13.72
N GLU A 162 36.80 37.22 -12.96
CA GLU A 162 37.53 38.47 -13.22
C GLU A 162 39.04 38.27 -13.24
N SER A 163 39.56 37.49 -12.30
CA SER A 163 40.99 37.20 -12.22
C SER A 163 41.47 36.37 -13.42
N LYS A 164 40.67 35.39 -13.86
CA LYS A 164 40.95 34.61 -15.08
C LYS A 164 40.97 35.49 -16.33
N GLU A 165 40.07 36.46 -16.42
CA GLU A 165 40.01 37.39 -17.56
C GLU A 165 41.23 38.32 -17.58
N LYS A 166 41.59 38.91 -16.44
CA LYS A 166 42.81 39.73 -16.30
C LYS A 166 44.07 38.96 -16.70
N LEU A 167 44.19 37.70 -16.29
CA LEU A 167 45.31 36.83 -16.67
C LEU A 167 45.34 36.55 -18.17
N LYS A 168 44.19 36.31 -18.81
CA LYS A 168 44.11 36.14 -20.27
C LYS A 168 44.59 37.39 -20.99
N ASN A 169 44.15 38.57 -20.56
CA ASN A 169 44.54 39.85 -21.16
C ASN A 169 46.04 40.10 -21.00
N LEU A 170 46.60 39.85 -19.81
CA LEU A 170 48.04 40.00 -19.58
C LEU A 170 48.86 39.04 -20.45
N SER A 171 48.41 37.78 -20.56
CA SER A 171 49.05 36.78 -21.43
C SER A 171 49.02 37.19 -22.90
N GLN A 172 47.92 37.77 -23.38
CA GLN A 172 47.82 38.29 -24.75
C GLN A 172 48.77 39.46 -24.98
N SER A 173 48.85 40.41 -24.05
CA SER A 173 49.80 41.54 -24.15
C SER A 173 51.25 41.08 -24.17
N LEU A 174 51.62 40.09 -23.35
CA LEU A 174 52.97 39.50 -23.36
C LEU A 174 53.29 38.87 -24.71
N LYS A 175 52.36 38.13 -25.31
CA LYS A 175 52.54 37.56 -26.67
C LYS A 175 52.76 38.64 -27.72
N HIS A 176 52.03 39.75 -27.65
CA HIS A 176 52.22 40.86 -28.59
C HIS A 176 53.60 41.52 -28.45
N ILE A 177 54.09 41.68 -27.21
CA ILE A 177 55.44 42.22 -26.95
C ILE A 177 56.51 41.26 -27.44
N GLU A 178 56.38 39.95 -27.17
CA GLU A 178 57.31 38.94 -27.66
C GLU A 178 57.42 38.99 -29.19
N ILE A 179 56.30 39.02 -29.90
CA ILE A 179 56.28 39.13 -31.36
C ILE A 179 56.97 40.44 -31.82
N ALA A 180 56.72 41.57 -31.16
CA ALA A 180 57.30 42.85 -31.53
C ALA A 180 58.82 42.94 -31.30
N ILE A 181 59.40 42.12 -30.42
CA ILE A 181 60.85 42.04 -30.19
C ILE A 181 61.54 41.21 -31.29
N PHE A 182 60.84 40.23 -31.89
CA PHE A 182 61.39 39.30 -32.88
C PHE A 182 61.24 39.76 -34.35
N ILE A 183 60.59 40.89 -34.61
CA ILE A 183 60.43 41.51 -35.95
C ILE A 183 61.41 42.68 -36.06
#